data_AF-A0A2H0MUZ6-F1
#
_entry.id   AF-A0A2H0MUZ6-F1
#
_cell.length_a   1.000
_cell.length_b   1.000
_cell.length_c   1.000
_cell.angle_alpha   90.00
_cell.angle_beta   90.00
_cell.angle_gamma   90.00
#
_symmetry.space_group_name_H-M   'P 1'
#
loop_
_entity.id
_entity.type
_entity.pdbx_description
1 polymer ?
#
loop_
_entity_poly.entity_id
_entity_poly.type
_entity_poly.pdbx_seq_one_letter_code
_entity_poly.pdbx_strand_id
1 'polypeptide(L)'
;MNLKIIDFLISVLSAALIAFATSQILVGSGGSPLLMMIAGGLLGMALSIPLMIVLVPPFGAFEVMIALHWIGMPAGMIGAMMIGYAPNYCIAVSGAAWGLFVWGLIEYFNRRYEAGRYESEVL
;
A
#
# COMPACT_ATOMS: atom_id res chain seq x y z
N MET A 1 -12.50 -5.58 -17.19
CA MET A 1 -11.57 -6.61 -16.68
C MET A 1 -10.14 -6.11 -16.44
N ASN A 2 -9.60 -5.17 -17.26
CA ASN A 2 -8.23 -4.65 -17.07
C ASN A 2 -8.01 -3.85 -15.77
N LEU A 3 -8.99 -3.07 -15.31
CA LEU A 3 -8.84 -2.19 -14.14
C LEU A 3 -8.57 -2.97 -12.84
N LYS A 4 -9.20 -4.14 -12.66
CA LYS A 4 -9.01 -5.00 -11.47
C LYS A 4 -7.58 -5.56 -11.34
N ILE A 5 -6.93 -5.82 -12.47
CA ILE A 5 -5.54 -6.33 -12.50
C ILE A 5 -4.56 -5.17 -12.21
N ILE A 6 -4.91 -3.97 -12.66
CA ILE A 6 -4.13 -2.75 -12.42
C ILE A 6 -4.20 -2.37 -10.94
N ASP A 7 -5.37 -2.41 -10.30
CA ASP A 7 -5.51 -2.20 -8.85
C ASP A 7 -4.66 -3.16 -8.02
N PHE A 8 -4.63 -4.43 -8.42
CA PHE A 8 -3.78 -5.44 -7.81
C PHE A 8 -2.29 -5.10 -7.97
N LEU A 9 -1.85 -4.79 -9.19
CA LEU A 9 -0.45 -4.47 -9.47
C LEU A 9 0.00 -3.22 -8.70
N ILE A 10 -0.80 -2.16 -8.72
CA ILE A 10 -0.49 -0.91 -8.03
C ILE A 10 -0.39 -1.15 -6.54
N SER A 11 -1.39 -1.77 -5.92
CA SER A 11 -1.41 -2.00 -4.47
C SER A 11 -0.24 -2.87 -4.00
N VAL A 12 0.00 -4.00 -4.67
CA VAL A 12 1.04 -4.97 -4.29
C VAL A 12 2.44 -4.41 -4.53
N LEU A 13 2.72 -3.90 -5.73
CA LEU A 13 4.06 -3.41 -6.08
C LEU A 13 4.40 -2.11 -5.32
N SER A 14 3.43 -1.20 -5.17
CA SER A 14 3.67 0.05 -4.43
C SER A 14 3.90 -0.23 -2.95
N ALA A 15 3.15 -1.15 -2.33
CA ALA A 15 3.35 -1.50 -0.93
C ALA A 15 4.70 -2.18 -0.70
N ALA A 16 5.09 -3.11 -1.59
CA ALA A 16 6.41 -3.74 -1.55
C ALA A 16 7.55 -2.72 -1.70
N LEU A 17 7.41 -1.79 -2.65
CA LEU A 17 8.41 -0.75 -2.90
C LEU A 17 8.52 0.22 -1.72
N ILE A 18 7.39 0.66 -1.14
CA ILE A 18 7.38 1.55 0.02
C ILE A 18 8.03 0.86 1.23
N ALA A 19 7.65 -0.39 1.53
CA ALA A 19 8.24 -1.14 2.63
C ALA A 19 9.76 -1.34 2.46
N PHE A 20 10.20 -1.65 1.23
CA PHE A 20 11.61 -1.76 0.92
C PHE A 20 12.34 -0.42 1.04
N ALA A 21 11.83 0.64 0.41
CA ALA A 21 12.44 1.96 0.42
C ALA A 21 12.55 2.54 1.83
N THR A 22 11.49 2.44 2.64
CA THR A 22 11.53 2.84 4.05
C THR A 22 12.56 2.05 4.83
N SER A 23 12.63 0.73 4.64
CA SER A 23 13.66 -0.08 5.30
C SER A 23 15.08 0.40 4.99
N GLN A 24 15.36 0.76 3.72
CA GLN A 24 16.68 1.24 3.28
C GLN A 24 17.01 2.63 3.83
N ILE A 25 16.04 3.54 3.86
CA ILE A 25 16.22 4.91 4.35
C ILE A 25 16.49 4.95 5.86
N LEU A 26 15.83 4.07 6.63
CA LEU A 26 15.94 4.01 8.08
C LEU A 26 17.02 3.03 8.59
N VAL A 27 17.79 2.37 7.71
CA VAL A 27 18.88 1.49 8.17
C VAL A 27 19.86 2.26 9.07
N GLY A 28 20.17 1.68 10.23
CA GLY A 28 21.14 2.27 11.17
C GLY A 28 20.58 3.36 12.08
N SER A 29 19.30 3.67 12.00
CA SER A 29 18.68 4.73 12.82
C SER A 29 18.49 4.36 14.31
N GLY A 30 18.72 3.10 14.71
CA GLY A 30 18.92 2.66 16.10
C GLY A 30 17.81 3.03 17.10
N GLY A 31 16.65 3.49 16.63
CA GLY A 31 15.61 4.06 17.48
C GLY A 31 14.72 3.01 18.14
N SER A 32 13.97 3.45 19.14
CA SER A 32 12.95 2.60 19.78
C SER A 32 11.91 2.11 18.75
N PRO A 33 11.29 0.93 18.96
CA PRO A 33 10.32 0.36 18.01
C PRO A 33 9.16 1.31 17.67
N LEU A 34 8.67 2.07 18.65
CA LEU A 34 7.60 3.05 18.46
C LEU A 34 8.05 4.21 17.56
N LEU A 35 9.28 4.68 17.74
CA LEU A 35 9.84 5.75 16.91
C LEU A 35 10.07 5.27 15.47
N MET A 36 10.51 4.02 15.29
CA MET A 36 10.64 3.38 13.97
C MET A 36 9.28 3.26 13.28
N MET A 37 8.22 2.89 14.00
CA MET A 37 6.87 2.86 13.45
C MET A 37 6.40 4.22 12.95
N ILE A 38 6.51 5.26 13.77
CA ILE A 38 6.08 6.62 13.40
C ILE A 38 6.89 7.13 12.22
N ALA A 39 8.22 6.99 12.29
CA ALA A 39 9.11 7.46 11.22
C ALA A 39 8.89 6.69 9.91
N GLY A 40 8.71 5.37 10.00
CA GLY A 40 8.34 4.51 8.87
C GLY A 40 7.00 4.89 8.24
N GLY A 41 5.97 5.11 9.06
CA GLY A 41 4.65 5.53 8.59
C GLY A 41 4.67 6.89 7.89
N LEU A 42 5.36 7.88 8.47
CA LEU A 42 5.53 9.20 7.86
C LEU A 42 6.30 9.14 6.54
N LEU A 43 7.40 8.37 6.50
CA LEU A 43 8.15 8.17 5.27
C LEU A 43 7.33 7.40 4.22
N GLY A 44 6.53 6.44 4.63
CA GLY A 44 5.62 5.72 3.75
C GLY A 44 4.57 6.63 3.12
N MET A 45 3.98 7.55 3.89
CA MET A 45 3.12 8.61 3.35
C MET A 45 3.86 9.53 2.40
N ALA A 46 5.05 9.97 2.77
CA ALA A 46 5.84 10.87 1.92
C ALA A 46 6.20 10.20 0.58
N LEU A 47 6.54 8.91 0.59
CA LEU A 47 6.81 8.11 -0.61
C LEU A 47 5.57 7.83 -1.45
N SER A 48 4.38 7.82 -0.85
CA SER A 48 3.13 7.64 -1.60
C SER A 48 2.84 8.81 -2.57
N ILE A 49 3.31 10.02 -2.26
CA ILE A 49 3.11 11.23 -3.07
C ILE A 49 3.80 11.13 -4.45
N PRO A 50 5.13 10.86 -4.55
CA PRO A 50 5.78 10.70 -5.84
C PRO A 50 5.25 9.48 -6.60
N LEU A 51 4.91 8.39 -5.92
CA LEU A 51 4.27 7.24 -6.57
C LEU A 51 2.93 7.64 -7.20
N MET A 52 2.13 8.44 -6.51
CA MET A 52 0.86 8.95 -7.05
C MET A 52 1.08 9.80 -8.30
N ILE A 53 2.04 10.72 -8.29
CA ILE A 53 2.34 11.58 -9.46
C ILE A 53 2.73 10.74 -10.68
N VAL A 54 3.49 9.67 -10.48
CA VAL A 54 3.98 8.78 -11.54
C VAL A 54 2.89 7.84 -12.07
N LEU A 55 2.06 7.29 -11.17
CA LEU A 55 1.11 6.23 -11.51
C LEU A 55 -0.27 6.74 -11.95
N VAL A 56 -0.66 7.96 -11.56
CA VAL A 56 -1.96 8.54 -11.95
C VAL A 56 -2.15 8.71 -13.47
N PRO A 57 -1.18 9.23 -14.25
CA PRO A 57 -1.37 9.42 -15.70
C PRO A 57 -1.60 8.13 -16.49
N PRO A 58 -0.84 7.03 -16.28
CA PRO A 58 -1.03 5.79 -17.05
C PRO A 58 -2.18 4.90 -16.56
N PHE A 59 -2.52 4.94 -15.27
CA PHE A 59 -3.45 3.96 -14.65
C PHE A 59 -4.76 4.55 -14.14
N GLY A 60 -4.92 5.88 -14.12
CA GLY A 60 -6.15 6.52 -13.68
C GLY A 60 -6.09 7.03 -12.23
N ALA A 61 -6.69 8.19 -11.99
CA ALA A 61 -6.53 8.92 -10.73
C ALA A 61 -7.17 8.22 -9.53
N PHE A 62 -8.38 7.69 -9.68
CA PHE A 62 -9.14 7.15 -8.55
C PHE A 62 -8.58 5.81 -8.03
N GLU A 63 -8.26 4.89 -8.94
CA GLU A 63 -7.71 3.56 -8.65
C GLU A 63 -6.38 3.67 -7.89
N VAL A 64 -5.48 4.48 -8.43
CA VAL A 64 -4.17 4.75 -7.85
C VAL A 64 -4.29 5.43 -6.49
N MET A 65 -5.12 6.48 -6.38
CA MET A 65 -5.22 7.29 -5.17
C MET A 65 -5.78 6.49 -3.99
N ILE A 66 -6.84 5.70 -4.22
CA ILE A 66 -7.45 4.89 -3.16
C ILE A 66 -6.44 3.84 -2.67
N ALA A 67 -5.83 3.09 -3.58
CA ALA A 67 -4.85 2.07 -3.22
C ALA A 67 -3.68 2.66 -2.41
N LEU A 68 -3.06 3.75 -2.91
CA LEU A 68 -1.92 4.41 -2.27
C LEU A 68 -2.23 4.98 -0.88
N HIS A 69 -3.45 5.50 -0.67
CA HIS A 69 -3.87 5.99 0.65
C HIS A 69 -3.87 4.89 1.71
N TRP A 70 -4.35 3.70 1.36
CA TRP A 70 -4.47 2.57 2.29
C TRP A 70 -3.15 1.83 2.53
N ILE A 71 -2.19 1.90 1.60
CA ILE A 71 -0.89 1.23 1.75
C ILE A 71 0.21 2.16 2.26
N GLY A 72 0.14 3.47 2.04
CA GLY A 72 1.25 4.40 2.28
C GLY A 72 1.79 4.33 3.72
N MET A 73 0.94 4.59 4.71
CA MET A 73 1.35 4.46 6.13
C MET A 73 1.71 3.03 6.52
N PRO A 74 0.83 2.02 6.34
CA PRO A 74 1.09 0.70 6.91
C PRO A 74 2.29 0.01 6.27
N ALA A 75 2.49 0.14 4.97
CA ALA A 75 3.65 -0.43 4.29
C ALA A 75 4.96 0.19 4.79
N GLY A 76 4.98 1.50 5.04
CA GLY A 76 6.13 2.18 5.62
C GLY A 76 6.41 1.77 7.07
N MET A 77 5.36 1.54 7.87
CA MET A 77 5.48 1.02 9.23
C MET A 77 6.06 -0.41 9.23
N ILE A 78 5.52 -1.30 8.39
CA ILE A 78 6.01 -2.67 8.22
C ILE A 78 7.49 -2.65 7.81
N GLY A 79 7.83 -1.81 6.84
CA GLY A 79 9.19 -1.60 6.36
C GLY A 79 10.16 -1.22 7.47
N ALA A 80 9.78 -0.25 8.30
CA ALA A 80 10.62 0.25 9.40
C ALA A 80 10.70 -0.69 10.60
N MET A 81 9.62 -1.41 10.93
CA MET A 81 9.61 -2.34 12.06
C MET A 81 10.46 -3.58 11.83
N MET A 82 10.59 -4.02 10.58
CA MET A 82 11.32 -5.24 10.24
C MET A 82 12.82 -4.99 10.04
N ILE A 83 13.28 -3.74 10.13
CA ILE A 83 14.70 -3.38 10.06
C ILE A 83 15.46 -4.11 11.18
N GLY A 84 16.47 -4.89 10.80
CA GLY A 84 17.31 -5.63 11.73
C GLY A 84 16.71 -6.95 12.24
N TYR A 85 15.44 -7.23 11.96
CA TYR A 85 14.78 -8.50 12.33
C TYR A 85 14.65 -9.48 11.16
N ALA A 86 14.57 -8.96 9.93
CA ALA A 86 14.37 -9.76 8.75
C ALA A 86 15.28 -9.29 7.60
N PRO A 87 15.67 -10.20 6.69
CA PRO A 87 16.39 -9.81 5.48
C PRO A 87 15.48 -8.99 4.55
N ASN A 88 16.10 -8.12 3.74
CA ASN A 88 15.37 -7.12 2.93
C ASN A 88 14.28 -7.73 2.01
N TYR A 89 14.48 -8.95 1.50
CA TYR A 89 13.48 -9.62 0.67
C TYR A 89 12.22 -9.98 1.45
N CYS A 90 12.34 -10.36 2.74
CA CYS A 90 11.18 -10.61 3.60
C CYS A 90 10.37 -9.33 3.84
N ILE A 91 11.05 -8.17 3.95
CA ILE A 91 10.41 -6.87 4.14
C ILE A 91 9.60 -6.46 2.89
N ALA A 92 10.14 -6.72 1.70
CA ALA A 92 9.41 -6.49 0.46
C ALA A 92 8.19 -7.42 0.34
N VAL A 93 8.33 -8.70 0.72
CA VAL A 93 7.24 -9.67 0.70
C VAL A 93 6.14 -9.34 1.71
N SER A 94 6.48 -8.87 2.91
CA SER A 94 5.48 -8.42 3.89
C SER A 94 4.74 -7.17 3.43
N GLY A 95 5.44 -6.24 2.78
CA GLY A 95 4.81 -5.10 2.09
C GLY A 95 3.85 -5.57 0.99
N ALA A 96 4.28 -6.51 0.14
CA ALA A 96 3.44 -7.10 -0.90
C ALA A 96 2.20 -7.81 -0.32
N ALA A 97 2.36 -8.55 0.77
CA ALA A 97 1.24 -9.22 1.46
C ALA A 97 0.22 -8.20 2.00
N TRP A 98 0.68 -7.05 2.50
CA TRP A 98 -0.22 -5.96 2.88
C TRP A 98 -0.94 -5.36 1.67
N GLY A 99 -0.23 -5.14 0.55
CA GLY A 99 -0.83 -4.70 -0.70
C GLY A 99 -1.91 -5.66 -1.21
N LEU A 100 -1.67 -6.98 -1.13
CA LEU A 100 -2.66 -8.02 -1.45
C LEU A 100 -3.92 -7.93 -0.59
N PHE A 101 -3.73 -7.68 0.71
CA PHE A 101 -4.85 -7.52 1.64
C PHE A 101 -5.68 -6.27 1.30
N VAL A 102 -5.04 -5.13 1.02
CA VAL A 102 -5.73 -3.90 0.62
C VAL A 102 -6.50 -4.08 -0.69
N TRP A 103 -5.91 -4.73 -1.70
CA TRP A 103 -6.61 -5.07 -2.94
C TRP A 103 -7.86 -5.92 -2.68
N GLY A 104 -7.73 -6.97 -1.86
CA GLY A 104 -8.85 -7.83 -1.50
C GLY A 104 -9.98 -7.08 -0.80
N LEU A 105 -9.64 -6.12 0.08
CA LEU A 105 -10.61 -5.23 0.72
C LEU A 105 -11.34 -4.36 -0.30
N ILE A 106 -10.62 -3.71 -1.20
CA ILE A 106 -11.23 -2.84 -2.23
C ILE A 106 -12.19 -3.63 -3.11
N GLU A 107 -11.77 -4.81 -3.59
CA GLU A 107 -12.61 -5.68 -4.42
C GLU A 107 -13.85 -6.17 -3.65
N TYR A 108 -13.71 -6.50 -2.35
CA TYR A 108 -14.82 -6.90 -1.51
C TYR A 108 -15.86 -5.78 -1.35
N PHE A 109 -15.42 -4.55 -1.08
CA PHE A 109 -16.31 -3.41 -0.92
C PHE A 109 -16.99 -3.02 -2.24
N ASN A 110 -16.27 -3.06 -3.37
CA ASN A 110 -16.84 -2.79 -4.69
C ASN A 110 -17.98 -3.76 -5.01
N ARG A 111 -17.81 -5.06 -4.76
CA ARG A 111 -18.87 -6.06 -5.00
C ARG A 111 -20.11 -5.84 -4.14
N ARG A 112 -19.92 -5.45 -2.88
CA ARG A 112 -21.03 -5.13 -1.96
C ARG A 112 -21.83 -3.91 -2.44
N TYR A 113 -21.13 -2.90 -2.96
CA TYR A 113 -21.77 -1.70 -3.49
C TYR A 113 -22.61 -1.98 -4.74
N GLU A 114 -22.06 -2.78 -5.67
CA GLU A 114 -22.80 -3.20 -6.87
C GLU A 114 -24.08 -3.96 -6.51
N ALA A 115 -24.02 -4.91 -5.57
CA ALA A 115 -25.19 -5.69 -5.14
C ALA A 115 -26.31 -4.82 -4.56
N GLY A 116 -26.00 -3.84 -3.71
CA GLY A 116 -26.99 -2.92 -3.14
C GLY A 116 -27.61 -1.97 -4.17
N ARG A 117 -26.86 -1.60 -5.22
CA ARG A 117 -27.38 -0.77 -6.31
C ARG A 117 -28.44 -1.53 -7.13
N TYR A 118 -28.22 -2.81 -7.42
CA TYR A 118 -29.22 -3.62 -8.12
C TYR A 118 -30.52 -3.75 -7.32
N GLU A 119 -30.47 -3.86 -6.00
CA GLU A 119 -31.69 -3.89 -5.18
C GLU A 119 -32.47 -2.57 -5.24
N SER A 120 -31.79 -1.43 -5.36
CA SER A 120 -32.43 -0.10 -5.44
C SER A 120 -33.02 0.25 -6.81
N GLU A 121 -32.57 -0.39 -7.90
CA GLU A 121 -33.11 -0.16 -9.25
C GLU A 121 -34.32 -1.08 -9.56
N VAL A 122 -34.55 -2.11 -8.73
CA VAL A 122 -35.63 -3.09 -8.88
C VAL A 122 -36.87 -2.76 -8.01
N LEU A 123 -36.73 -1.84 -7.05
CA LEU A 123 -37.81 -1.33 -6.18
C LEU A 123 -38.34 0.02 -6.68
#